data_AF-A0A964H8G5-F1
#
_entry.id   AF-A0A964H8G5-F1
#
_cell.length_a   1.000
_cell.length_b   1.000
_cell.length_c   1.000
_cell.angle_alpha   90.00
_cell.angle_beta   90.00
_cell.angle_gamma   90.00
#
_symmetry.space_group_name_H-M   'P 1'
#
loop_
_entity.id
_entity.type
_entity.pdbx_description
1 polymer ?
#
loop_
_entity_poly.entity_id
_entity_poly.type
_entity_poly.pdbx_seq_one_letter_code
_entity_poly.pdbx_strand_id
1 'polypeptide(L)'
;MARVNYKICPRCNYITQDNVPGRYCSQCGEKLLKSCKQCRAPITNPFALHCPDCGGHYHLVGELAPMEAQTGPVGMAQALRAFAK
;
A
#
# COMPACT_ATOMS: atom_id res chain seq x y z
N MET A 1 -5.54 -23.39 2.20
CA MET A 1 -4.85 -22.10 2.48
C MET A 1 -5.86 -20.99 2.31
N ALA A 2 -6.35 -20.40 3.42
CA ALA A 2 -7.28 -19.27 3.34
C ALA A 2 -6.56 -18.06 2.71
N ARG A 3 -7.06 -17.53 1.59
CA ARG A 3 -6.54 -16.28 1.04
C ARG A 3 -6.89 -15.17 2.04
N VAL A 4 -5.88 -14.62 2.70
CA VAL A 4 -6.08 -13.53 3.65
C VAL A 4 -6.30 -12.26 2.84
N ASN A 5 -7.53 -11.78 2.82
CA ASN A 5 -7.86 -10.48 2.23
C ASN A 5 -7.69 -9.40 3.30
N TYR A 6 -7.17 -8.25 2.88
CA TYR A 6 -6.95 -7.11 3.75
C TYR A 6 -7.80 -5.92 3.34
N LYS A 7 -8.11 -5.10 4.35
CA LYS A 7 -8.81 -3.83 4.25
C LYS A 7 -7.86 -2.75 4.71
N ILE A 8 -7.60 -1.75 3.87
CA ILE A 8 -6.73 -0.62 4.21
C ILE A 8 -7.54 0.68 4.25
N CYS A 9 -7.27 1.51 5.26
CA CYS A 9 -7.82 2.84 5.32
C CYS A 9 -6.96 3.80 4.48
N PRO A 10 -7.53 4.51 3.49
CA PRO A 10 -6.76 5.41 2.65
C PRO A 10 -6.31 6.71 3.35
N ARG A 11 -6.84 7.03 4.54
CA ARG A 11 -6.49 8.26 5.26
C ARG A 11 -5.43 8.07 6.34
N CYS A 12 -5.64 7.09 7.22
CA CYS A 12 -4.76 6.88 8.39
C CYS A 12 -3.83 5.67 8.25
N ASN A 13 -3.81 5.01 7.08
CA ASN A 13 -3.04 3.78 6.86
C ASN A 13 -3.37 2.66 7.88
N TYR A 14 -4.61 2.64 8.37
CA TYR A 14 -5.07 1.58 9.25
C TYR A 14 -5.33 0.30 8.43
N ILE A 15 -4.64 -0.77 8.79
CA ILE A 15 -4.76 -2.07 8.15
C ILE A 15 -5.59 -2.98 9.05
N THR A 16 -6.60 -3.62 8.46
CA THR A 16 -7.38 -4.66 9.12
C THR A 16 -7.64 -5.83 8.20
N GLN A 17 -8.01 -6.97 8.75
CA GLN A 17 -8.33 -8.17 7.98
C GLN A 17 -9.78 -8.11 7.49
N ASP A 18 -10.08 -8.78 6.38
CA ASP A 18 -11.44 -8.82 5.84
C ASP A 18 -12.43 -9.52 6.78
N ASN A 19 -11.95 -10.43 7.65
CA ASN A 19 -12.75 -11.11 8.66
C ASN A 19 -13.32 -10.18 9.75
N VAL A 20 -12.78 -8.97 9.91
CA VAL A 20 -13.29 -8.01 10.89
C VAL A 20 -14.56 -7.37 10.34
N PRO A 21 -15.71 -7.50 11.03
CA PRO A 21 -16.93 -6.84 10.63
C PRO A 21 -16.76 -5.33 10.81
N GLY A 22 -16.66 -4.62 9.69
CA GLY A 22 -16.40 -3.20 9.65
C GLY A 22 -16.21 -2.73 8.22
N ARG A 23 -17.07 -1.80 7.77
CA ARG A 23 -16.94 -1.13 6.47
C ARG A 23 -16.14 0.17 6.57
N TYR A 24 -15.97 0.66 7.81
CA TYR A 24 -15.34 1.94 8.13
C TYR A 24 -14.20 1.71 9.11
N CYS A 25 -13.21 2.61 9.04
CA CYS A 25 -12.07 2.60 9.94
C CYS A 25 -12.50 3.07 11.33
N SER A 26 -12.19 2.29 12.37
CA SER A 26 -12.49 2.66 13.75
C SER A 26 -11.69 3.86 14.28
N GLN A 27 -10.64 4.28 13.56
CA GLN A 27 -9.79 5.42 13.96
C GLN A 27 -10.24 6.74 13.35
N CYS A 28 -10.62 6.75 12.08
CA CYS A 28 -10.96 7.99 11.36
C CYS A 28 -12.38 8.01 10.76
N GLY A 29 -13.10 6.89 10.79
CA GLY A 29 -14.43 6.76 10.20
C GLY A 29 -14.45 6.60 8.67
N GLU A 30 -13.31 6.65 8.00
CA GLU A 30 -13.22 6.54 6.53
C GLU A 30 -13.55 5.12 6.02
N LYS A 31 -14.07 5.02 4.80
CA LYS A 31 -14.41 3.72 4.20
C LYS A 31 -13.15 2.89 3.91
N LEU A 32 -13.13 1.67 4.45
CA LEU A 32 -12.03 0.74 4.24
C LEU A 32 -12.00 0.22 2.79
N LEU A 33 -10.83 0.25 2.19
CA LEU A 33 -10.58 -0.25 0.84
C LEU A 33 -10.18 -1.73 0.90
N LYS A 34 -11.01 -2.57 0.30
CA LYS A 34 -10.71 -4.00 0.05
C LYS A 34 -9.99 -4.24 -1.28
N SER A 35 -9.92 -3.21 -2.12
CA SER A 35 -9.39 -3.27 -3.47
C SER A 35 -8.82 -1.91 -3.86
N CYS A 36 -7.88 -1.90 -4.79
CA CYS A 36 -7.34 -0.66 -5.35
C CYS A 36 -8.46 0.20 -5.94
N LYS A 37 -8.50 1.47 -5.57
CA LYS A 37 -9.48 2.44 -6.11
C LYS A 37 -9.29 2.75 -7.59
N GLN A 38 -8.10 2.52 -8.15
CA GLN A 38 -7.80 2.77 -9.56
C GLN A 38 -8.05 1.56 -10.46
N CYS A 39 -7.41 0.42 -10.18
CA CYS A 39 -7.53 -0.78 -11.01
C CYS A 39 -8.52 -1.82 -10.48
N ARG A 40 -9.06 -1.65 -9.26
CA ARG A 40 -9.90 -2.63 -8.55
C ARG A 40 -9.22 -3.97 -8.25
N ALA A 41 -7.88 -4.05 -8.38
CA ALA A 41 -7.12 -5.22 -7.96
C ALA A 41 -7.29 -5.49 -6.45
N PRO A 42 -7.40 -6.76 -6.02
CA PRO A 42 -7.51 -7.12 -4.61
C PRO A 42 -6.20 -6.81 -3.88
N ILE A 43 -6.31 -6.34 -2.63
CA ILE A 43 -5.15 -6.04 -1.80
C ILE A 43 -4.66 -7.33 -1.15
N THR A 44 -3.62 -7.91 -1.74
CA THR A 44 -2.96 -9.13 -1.23
C THR A 44 -1.84 -8.82 -0.24
N ASN A 45 -1.22 -7.64 -0.38
CA ASN A 45 -0.15 -7.18 0.51
C ASN A 45 -0.62 -5.95 1.31
N PRO A 46 -0.81 -6.07 2.63
CA PRO A 46 -1.26 -4.96 3.48
C PRO A 46 -0.19 -3.88 3.69
N PHE A 47 1.10 -4.22 3.55
CA PHE A 47 2.22 -3.30 3.75
C PHE A 47 2.63 -2.57 2.46
N ALA A 48 2.00 -2.89 1.33
CA ALA A 48 2.31 -2.23 0.06
C ALA A 48 1.74 -0.79 0.06
N LEU A 49 2.61 0.20 -0.17
CA LEU A 49 2.21 1.61 -0.29
C LEU A 49 1.51 1.91 -1.64
N HIS A 50 1.82 1.10 -2.66
CA HIS A 50 1.36 1.24 -4.03
C HIS A 50 0.83 -0.09 -4.56
N CYS A 51 -0.13 -0.02 -5.48
CA CYS A 51 -0.69 -1.19 -6.11
C CYS A 51 0.35 -1.84 -7.03
N PRO A 52 0.66 -3.15 -6.89
CA PRO A 52 1.62 -3.82 -7.78
C PRO A 52 1.11 -3.95 -9.21
N ASP A 53 -0.21 -3.83 -9.41
CA ASP A 53 -0.86 -4.03 -10.70
C ASP A 53 -0.89 -2.74 -11.53
N CYS A 54 -1.25 -1.61 -10.92
CA CYS A 54 -1.38 -0.32 -11.61
C CYS A 54 -0.42 0.77 -11.14
N GLY A 55 0.35 0.55 -10.08
CA GLY A 55 1.23 1.56 -9.47
C GLY A 55 0.50 2.63 -8.64
N GLY A 56 -0.84 2.63 -8.58
CA GLY A 56 -1.61 3.64 -7.86
C GLY A 56 -1.47 3.55 -6.34
N HIS A 57 -1.45 4.69 -5.65
CA HIS A 57 -1.37 4.76 -4.19
C HIS A 57 -2.67 4.28 -3.53
N TYR A 58 -2.56 3.43 -2.51
CA TYR A 58 -3.73 3.05 -1.70
C TYR A 58 -4.21 4.21 -0.82
N HIS A 59 -3.29 5.09 -0.38
CA HIS A 59 -3.60 6.26 0.42
C HIS A 59 -4.12 7.43 -0.43
N LEU A 60 -4.99 8.26 0.15
CA LEU A 60 -5.35 9.56 -0.40
C LEU A 60 -4.17 10.47 -0.12
N VAL A 61 -3.20 10.49 -1.04
CA VAL A 61 -2.14 11.50 -1.03
C VAL A 61 -2.78 12.80 -1.48
N GLY A 62 -3.46 13.46 -0.55
CA GLY A 62 -3.99 14.81 -0.71
C GLY A 62 -3.48 15.63 0.45
N GLU A 63 -2.37 16.33 0.21
CA GLU A 63 -1.71 17.31 1.08
C GLU A 63 -1.35 16.85 2.52
N LEU A 64 -0.09 17.05 2.90
CA LEU A 64 0.50 16.91 4.26
C LEU A 64 1.03 15.53 4.66
N ALA A 65 2.18 15.16 4.06
CA ALA A 65 3.28 14.58 4.82
C ALA A 65 4.62 14.79 4.07
N PRO A 66 5.27 15.96 4.15
CA PRO A 66 6.72 15.98 3.99
C PRO A 66 7.32 15.24 5.19
N MET A 67 8.23 14.29 4.90
CA MET A 67 9.09 13.56 5.86
C MET A 67 8.30 12.53 6.68
N GLU A 68 8.42 11.20 6.58
CA GLU A 68 9.52 10.32 6.19
C GLU A 68 8.87 9.03 5.65
N ALA A 69 8.54 8.99 4.36
CA ALA A 69 8.27 7.72 3.70
C ALA A 69 9.59 6.96 3.66
N GLN A 70 9.79 6.07 4.65
CA GLN A 70 10.91 5.15 4.76
C GLN A 70 10.97 4.30 3.49
N THR A 71 11.63 4.86 2.48
CA THR A 71 12.02 4.21 1.25
C THR A 71 13.21 3.34 1.64
N GLY A 72 12.93 2.13 2.13
CA GLY A 72 13.94 1.08 2.12
C GLY A 72 14.40 0.88 0.66
N PRO A 73 15.71 0.73 0.39
CA PRO A 73 16.22 0.59 -0.96
C PRO A 73 15.87 -0.80 -1.54
N VAL A 74 14.65 -0.97 -2.06
CA VAL A 74 14.33 -2.07 -2.97
C VAL A 74 14.80 -1.67 -4.36
N GLY A 75 16.07 -1.95 -4.66
CA GLY A 75 16.60 -1.76 -6.01
C GLY A 75 18.10 -1.56 -6.14
N MET A 76 18.95 -2.29 -5.41
CA MET A 76 20.35 -2.45 -5.83
C MET A 76 20.42 -3.47 -6.98
N ALA A 77 19.86 -3.09 -8.13
CA ALA A 77 20.06 -3.78 -9.39
C ALA A 77 20.99 -2.93 -10.25
N GLN A 78 22.20 -3.45 -10.43
CA GLN A 78 23.09 -3.24 -11.58
C GLN A 78 23.80 -1.88 -11.73
N ALA A 79 25.09 -1.90 -11.41
CA ALA A 79 26.12 -1.33 -12.27
C ALA A 79 27.46 -2.05 -12.02
N LEU A 80 27.61 -3.29 -12.49
CA LEU A 80 28.94 -3.78 -12.87
C LEU A 80 29.34 -3.03 -14.14
N ARG A 81 29.97 -1.87 -13.99
CA ARG A 81 30.69 -1.21 -15.10
C ARG A 81 32.18 -1.45 -14.92
N ALA A 82 32.64 -2.39 -15.74
CA ALA A 82 34.03 -2.62 -16.07
C ALA A 82 34.73 -1.33 -16.53
N PHE A 83 35.88 -1.05 -15.92
CA PHE A 83 37.03 -0.35 -16.47
C PHE A 83 38.21 -0.87 -15.62
N ALA A 84 39.03 -1.85 -15.99
CA ALA A 84 39.82 -1.99 -17.21
C ALA A 84 40.57 -0.69 -17.54
N LYS A 85 41.60 -0.38 -16.75
CA LYS A 85 42.84 0.22 -17.23
C LYS A 85 43.98 -0.06 -16.27
#